data_AF-A0A659S167-F1
#
_entry.id   AF-A0A659S167-F1
#
_cell.length_a   1.000
_cell.length_b   1.000
_cell.length_c   1.000
_cell.angle_alpha   90.00
_cell.angle_beta   90.00
_cell.angle_gamma   90.00
#
_symmetry.space_group_name_H-M   'P 1'
#
loop_
_entity.id
_entity.type
_entity.pdbx_description
1 polymer ?
#
loop_
_entity_poly.entity_id
_entity_poly.type
_entity_poly.pdbx_seq_one_letter_code
_entity_poly.pdbx_strand_id
1 'polypeptide(L)'
;LRELQFVQEPCLSGMVGASLVSEMMNLYGDSWEAVGAYNAGTAPKRSDIRKRYAKKIWENYRKLKGMSAEEKNKRLSIAVNK
;
A
#
# COMPACT_ATOMS: atom_id res chain seq x y z
N LEU A 1 -10.84 2.22 -21.95
CA LEU A 1 -11.72 1.12 -21.48
C LEU A 1 -11.07 0.19 -20.45
N ARG A 2 -9.76 -0.10 -20.49
CA ARG A 2 -9.09 -0.96 -19.47
C ARG A 2 -8.83 -0.30 -18.11
N GLU A 3 -8.45 0.99 -18.09
CA GLU A 3 -8.11 1.72 -16.85
C GLU A 3 -9.29 1.83 -15.85
N LEU A 4 -10.53 1.89 -16.35
CA LEU A 4 -11.73 2.11 -15.52
C LEU A 4 -12.18 0.85 -14.75
N GLN A 5 -11.78 -0.35 -15.17
CA GLN A 5 -12.18 -1.58 -14.47
C GLN A 5 -11.51 -1.71 -13.10
N PHE A 6 -10.25 -1.27 -12.97
CA PHE A 6 -9.54 -1.24 -11.67
C PHE A 6 -10.15 -0.24 -10.67
N VAL A 7 -10.80 0.82 -11.17
CA VAL A 7 -11.44 1.83 -10.34
C VAL A 7 -12.80 1.34 -9.83
N GLN A 8 -13.52 0.54 -10.61
CA GLN A 8 -14.85 0.06 -10.24
C GLN A 8 -14.85 -1.28 -9.49
N GLU A 9 -13.77 -2.06 -9.57
CA GLU A 9 -13.64 -3.38 -8.92
C GLU A 9 -12.58 -3.36 -7.80
N PRO A 10 -12.94 -2.95 -6.57
CA PRO A 10 -11.98 -2.78 -5.47
C PRO A 10 -11.27 -4.09 -5.08
N CYS A 11 -11.97 -5.23 -5.18
CA CYS A 11 -11.39 -6.54 -4.91
C CYS A 11 -10.29 -6.90 -5.91
N LEU A 12 -10.53 -6.67 -7.20
CA LEU A 12 -9.54 -6.92 -8.26
C LEU A 12 -8.33 -5.99 -8.10
N SER A 13 -8.59 -4.72 -7.83
CA SER A 13 -7.54 -3.72 -7.59
C SER A 13 -6.64 -4.10 -6.40
N GLY A 14 -7.23 -4.55 -5.29
CA GLY A 14 -6.50 -5.01 -4.13
C GLY A 14 -5.64 -6.25 -4.41
N MET A 15 -6.18 -7.24 -5.12
CA MET A 15 -5.44 -8.47 -5.47
C MET A 15 -4.24 -8.19 -6.38
N VAL A 16 -4.43 -7.38 -7.43
CA VAL A 16 -3.34 -7.01 -8.35
C VAL A 16 -2.31 -6.12 -7.65
N GLY A 17 -2.75 -5.19 -6.79
CA GLY A 17 -1.83 -4.40 -5.97
C GLY A 17 -0.96 -5.29 -5.08
N ALA A 18 -1.55 -6.30 -4.44
CA ALA A 18 -0.82 -7.25 -3.60
C ALA A 18 0.16 -8.13 -4.41
N SER A 19 -0.21 -8.57 -5.61
CA SER A 19 0.69 -9.37 -6.46
C SER A 19 1.93 -8.56 -6.88
N LEU A 20 1.75 -7.30 -7.26
CA LEU A 20 2.87 -6.42 -7.64
C LEU A 20 3.79 -6.11 -6.45
N VAL A 21 3.24 -5.95 -5.23
CA VAL A 21 4.07 -5.80 -4.02
C VAL A 21 4.88 -7.08 -3.75
N SER A 22 4.27 -8.26 -3.93
CA SER A 22 4.96 -9.55 -3.78
C SER A 22 6.14 -9.69 -4.76
N GLU A 23 5.97 -9.26 -6.01
CA GLU A 23 7.06 -9.21 -6.98
C GLU A 23 8.22 -8.32 -6.51
N MET A 24 7.92 -7.16 -5.92
CA MET A 24 8.96 -6.29 -5.36
C MET A 24 9.63 -6.90 -4.13
N MET A 25 8.89 -7.67 -3.31
CA MET A 25 9.46 -8.40 -2.17
C MET A 25 10.42 -9.51 -2.61
N ASN A 26 10.20 -10.16 -3.76
CA ASN A 26 11.17 -11.10 -4.32
C ASN A 26 12.51 -10.44 -4.69
N LEU A 27 12.48 -9.14 -5.05
CA LEU A 27 13.67 -8.39 -5.46
C LEU A 27 14.37 -7.68 -4.29
N TYR A 28 13.61 -7.14 -3.34
CA TYR A 28 14.10 -6.28 -2.24
C TYR A 28 13.95 -6.92 -0.84
N GLY A 29 13.52 -8.17 -0.78
CA GLY A 29 13.14 -8.86 0.46
C GLY A 29 11.82 -8.34 1.05
N ASP A 30 11.38 -8.98 2.13
CA ASP A 30 10.24 -8.51 2.94
C ASP A 30 10.64 -7.23 3.70
N SER A 31 10.60 -6.10 2.99
CA SER A 31 11.12 -4.83 3.46
C SER A 31 10.22 -3.66 3.06
N TRP A 32 10.32 -2.58 3.83
CA TRP A 32 9.66 -1.32 3.47
C TRP A 32 10.19 -0.73 2.16
N GLU A 33 11.41 -1.08 1.74
CA GLU A 33 11.93 -0.67 0.44
C GLU A 33 11.19 -1.35 -0.71
N ALA A 34 10.75 -2.61 -0.56
CA ALA A 34 9.88 -3.29 -1.53
C ALA A 34 8.55 -2.54 -1.73
N VAL A 35 7.93 -2.09 -0.64
CA VAL A 35 6.72 -1.24 -0.68
C VAL A 35 7.00 0.10 -1.38
N GLY A 36 8.18 0.69 -1.14
CA GLY A 36 8.64 1.86 -1.88
C GLY A 36 8.86 1.58 -3.37
N ALA A 37 9.40 0.41 -3.73
CA ALA A 37 9.68 -0.01 -5.10
C ALA A 37 8.41 -0.26 -5.89
N TYR A 38 7.35 -0.76 -5.26
CA TYR A 38 6.02 -0.85 -5.87
C TYR A 38 5.54 0.53 -6.36
N ASN A 39 5.74 1.58 -5.55
CA ASN A 39 5.28 2.94 -5.89
C ASN A 39 6.23 3.70 -6.84
N ALA A 40 7.55 3.53 -6.70
CA ALA A 40 8.53 4.33 -7.44
C ALA A 40 9.34 3.55 -8.48
N GLY A 41 9.19 2.22 -8.57
CA GLY A 41 9.98 1.35 -9.42
C GLY A 41 11.41 1.10 -8.90
N THR A 42 12.14 0.28 -9.66
CA THR A 42 13.44 -0.29 -9.26
C THR A 42 14.66 0.52 -9.67
N ALA A 43 14.49 1.59 -10.47
CA ALA A 43 15.60 2.41 -10.95
C ALA A 43 16.47 2.92 -9.78
N PRO A 44 17.81 2.79 -9.83
CA PRO A 44 18.68 3.18 -8.71
C PRO A 44 18.50 4.65 -8.26
N LYS A 45 18.35 5.56 -9.23
CA LYS A 45 18.09 7.00 -9.00
C LYS A 45 16.81 7.31 -8.22
N ARG A 46 15.93 6.34 -8.01
CA ARG A 46 14.66 6.50 -7.29
C ARG A 46 14.71 6.00 -5.84
N SER A 47 15.87 5.56 -5.35
CA SER A 47 16.02 5.06 -3.96
C SER A 47 15.46 6.04 -2.92
N ASP A 48 15.72 7.33 -3.04
CA ASP A 48 15.20 8.32 -2.08
C ASP A 48 13.69 8.49 -2.15
N ILE A 49 13.10 8.35 -3.35
CA ILE A 49 11.64 8.38 -3.53
C ILE A 49 11.02 7.14 -2.88
N ARG A 50 11.63 5.96 -3.06
CA ARG A 50 11.20 4.72 -2.39
C ARG A 50 11.20 4.89 -0.89
N LYS A 51 12.32 5.37 -0.31
CA LYS A 51 12.47 5.59 1.14
C LYS A 51 11.44 6.58 1.69
N ARG A 52 11.18 7.69 0.99
CA ARG A 52 10.15 8.66 1.39
C ARG A 52 8.76 8.04 1.41
N TYR A 53 8.40 7.30 0.37
CA TYR A 53 7.09 6.64 0.30
C TYR A 53 6.96 5.55 1.36
N ALA A 54 7.98 4.70 1.49
CA ALA A 54 8.08 3.66 2.52
C ALA A 54 7.85 4.22 3.93
N LYS A 55 8.51 5.34 4.27
CA LYS A 55 8.32 6.03 5.55
C LYS A 55 6.87 6.47 5.77
N LYS A 56 6.25 7.08 4.76
CA LYS A 56 4.83 7.50 4.81
C LYS A 56 3.90 6.31 5.11
N ILE A 57 4.12 5.17 4.46
CA ILE A 57 3.29 3.97 4.68
C ILE A 57 3.55 3.37 6.06
N TRP A 58 4.81 3.28 6.48
CA TRP A 58 5.16 2.78 7.82
C TRP A 58 4.51 3.60 8.94
N GLU A 59 4.50 4.94 8.83
CA GLU A 59 3.84 5.81 9.81
C GLU A 59 2.33 5.54 9.89
N ASN A 60 1.67 5.32 8.75
CA ASN A 60 0.26 4.96 8.71
C ASN A 60 0.01 3.56 9.26
N TYR A 61 0.84 2.58 8.90
CA TYR A 61 0.78 1.22 9.42
C TYR A 61 0.89 1.20 10.94
N ARG A 62 1.86 1.92 11.50
CA ARG A 62 2.06 1.99 12.96
C ARG A 62 0.82 2.56 13.67
N LYS A 63 0.20 3.60 13.12
CA LYS A 63 -1.06 4.15 13.64
C LYS A 63 -2.17 3.09 13.61
N LEU A 64 -2.39 2.44 12.46
CA LEU A 64 -3.43 1.42 12.32
C LEU A 64 -3.20 0.21 13.22
N LYS A 65 -1.94 -0.20 13.40
CA LYS A 65 -1.59 -1.33 14.25
C LYS A 65 -1.80 -1.01 15.73
N GLY A 66 -1.58 0.22 16.14
CA GLY A 66 -1.82 0.70 17.50
C GLY A 66 -3.27 1.04 17.84
N MET A 67 -4.19 1.09 16.86
CA MET A 67 -5.61 1.35 17.12
C MET A 67 -6.30 0.18 17.82
N SER A 68 -7.17 0.50 18.77
CA SER A 68 -8.14 -0.41 19.39
C SER A 68 -9.18 -0.92 18.38
N ALA A 69 -9.90 -1.98 18.74
CA ALA A 69 -10.97 -2.51 17.90
C ALA A 69 -12.11 -1.50 17.74
N GLU A 70 -12.42 -0.76 18.81
CA GLU A 70 -13.44 0.29 18.86
C GLU A 70 -13.11 1.43 17.89
N GLU A 71 -11.86 1.89 17.89
CA GLU A 71 -11.40 2.94 16.97
C GLU A 71 -11.41 2.47 15.51
N LYS A 72 -11.06 1.20 15.25
CA LYS A 72 -11.14 0.60 13.91
C LYS A 72 -12.59 0.53 13.42
N ASN A 73 -13.50 0.06 14.26
CA ASN A 73 -14.92 -0.05 13.93
C ASN A 73 -15.54 1.33 13.64
N LYS A 74 -15.20 2.35 14.44
CA LYS A 74 -15.62 3.74 14.20
C LYS A 74 -15.09 4.30 12.87
N ARG A 75 -13.85 3.95 12.50
CA ARG A 75 -13.28 4.40 11.22
C ARG A 75 -13.91 3.69 10.02
N LEU A 76 -14.18 2.38 10.15
CA LEU A 76 -14.88 1.61 9.12
C LEU A 76 -16.29 2.15 8.89
N SER A 77 -17.04 2.46 9.95
CA SER A 77 -18.40 3.02 9.79
C SER A 77 -18.40 4.37 9.07
N ILE A 78 -17.41 5.23 9.32
CA ILE A 78 -17.25 6.48 8.56
C ILE A 78 -16.94 6.22 7.08
N ALA A 79 -16.10 5.22 6.78
CA ALA A 79 -15.72 4.90 5.41
C ALA A 79 -16.85 4.25 4.59
N VAL A 80 -17.75 3.51 5.23
CA VAL A 80 -18.93 2.88 4.59
C VAL A 80 -20.04 3.89 4.33
N ASN A 81 -20.14 4.94 5.15
CA ASN A 81 -21.19 5.96 5.06
C ASN A 81 -20.82 7.16 4.17
N LYS A 82 -19.77 7.04 3.36
CA LYS A 82 -19.23 8.12 2.52
C LYS A 82 -19.23 7.70 1.06
#